data_AF-A0A661NS05-F1
#
_entry.id   AF-A0A661NS05-F1
#
_cell.length_a   1.000
_cell.length_b   1.000
_cell.length_c   1.000
_cell.angle_alpha   90.00
_cell.angle_beta   90.00
_cell.angle_gamma   90.00
#
_symmetry.space_group_name_H-M   'P 1'
#
loop_
_entity.id
_entity.type
_entity.pdbx_description
1 polymer ?
#
loop_
_entity_poly.entity_id
_entity_poly.type
_entity_poly.pdbx_seq_one_letter_code
_entity_poly.pdbx_strand_id
1 'polypeptide(L)' 'MGEKKIKKERWDGSEVEILGETYEEGLPEEPIRWRSKLGDRQQMLRYLQSGERYWFSNDWYGSERRKTPA' A
#
# COMPACT_ATOMS: atom_id res chain seq x y z
N MET A 1 -24.50 1.21 -7.46
CA MET A 1 -24.03 2.59 -7.69
C MET A 1 -23.69 2.71 -9.17
N GLY A 2 -24.31 3.65 -9.88
CA GLY A 2 -24.17 3.75 -11.34
C GLY A 2 -22.76 4.13 -11.74
N GLU A 3 -22.26 3.51 -12.81
CA GLU A 3 -20.94 3.79 -13.39
C GLU A 3 -20.84 5.28 -13.75
N LYS A 4 -19.99 6.05 -13.03
CA LYS A 4 -19.65 7.41 -13.41
C LYS A 4 -18.71 7.34 -14.60
N LYS A 5 -19.07 7.96 -15.73
CA LYS A 5 -18.21 8.10 -16.90
C LYS A 5 -17.73 9.55 -17.04
N ILE A 6 -16.45 9.75 -17.34
CA ILE A 6 -15.79 11.06 -17.44
C ILE A 6 -15.25 11.21 -18.87
N LYS A 7 -15.36 12.40 -19.46
CA LYS A 7 -14.75 12.70 -20.75
C LYS A 7 -13.34 13.23 -20.57
N LYS A 8 -12.38 12.70 -21.33
CA LYS A 8 -10.99 13.16 -21.32
C LYS A 8 -10.49 13.27 -22.77
N GLU A 9 -9.76 14.34 -23.08
CA GLU A 9 -9.08 14.47 -24.36
C GLU A 9 -7.93 13.46 -24.45
N ARG A 10 -7.87 12.77 -25.59
CA ARG A 10 -6.71 12.00 -26.00
C ARG A 10 -5.63 12.93 -26.56
N TRP A 11 -4.44 12.35 -26.72
CA TRP A 11 -3.28 13.03 -27.29
C TRP A 11 -3.51 13.55 -28.73
N ASP A 12 -4.49 13.02 -29.45
CA ASP A 12 -4.88 13.38 -30.81
C ASP A 12 -5.98 14.44 -30.89
N GLY A 13 -6.41 15.00 -29.74
CA GLY A 13 -7.49 15.98 -29.65
C GLY A 13 -8.90 15.39 -29.72
N SER A 14 -9.05 14.06 -29.76
CA SER A 14 -10.37 13.42 -29.67
C SER A 14 -10.83 13.27 -28.23
N GLU A 15 -12.11 13.59 -27.94
CA GLU A 15 -12.70 13.29 -26.64
C GLU A 15 -13.07 11.80 -26.55
N VAL A 16 -12.66 11.15 -25.45
CA VAL A 16 -13.09 9.79 -25.13
C VAL A 16 -13.71 9.69 -23.75
N GLU A 17 -14.71 8.84 -23.66
CA GLU A 17 -15.41 8.55 -22.43
C GLU A 17 -14.68 7.42 -21.68
N ILE A 18 -14.23 7.71 -20.46
CA ILE A 18 -13.51 6.78 -19.57
C ILE A 18 -14.33 6.52 -18.32
N LEU A 19 -14.13 5.35 -17.72
CA LEU A 19 -14.71 5.05 -16.41
C LEU A 19 -14.06 5.98 -15.37
N GLY A 20 -14.91 6.68 -14.62
CA GLY A 20 -14.53 7.54 -13.52
C GLY A 20 -14.23 6.75 -12.24
N GLU A 21 -14.11 7.48 -11.14
CA GLU A 21 -13.81 6.91 -9.83
C GLU A 21 -14.91 5.93 -9.41
N THR A 22 -14.50 4.69 -9.09
CA THR A 22 -15.38 3.62 -8.60
C THR A 22 -15.23 3.37 -7.10
N TYR A 23 -14.31 4.08 -6.46
CA TYR A 23 -14.13 4.06 -5.01
C TYR A 23 -15.04 5.08 -4.35
N GLU A 24 -15.36 4.83 -3.08
CA GLU A 24 -15.98 5.83 -2.24
C GLU A 24 -14.94 6.91 -1.91
N GLU A 25 -15.31 8.16 -2.11
CA GLU A 25 -14.48 9.30 -1.71
C GLU A 25 -14.41 9.32 -0.18
N GLY A 26 -13.21 9.13 0.36
CA GLY A 26 -13.00 9.01 1.79
C GLY A 26 -11.58 9.37 2.19
N LEU A 27 -11.41 10.54 2.78
CA LEU A 27 -10.24 10.86 3.58
C LEU A 27 -10.54 10.43 5.02
N PRO A 28 -9.63 9.72 5.71
CA PRO A 28 -9.85 9.37 7.10
C PRO A 28 -9.97 10.65 7.94
N GLU A 29 -11.10 10.82 8.62
CA GLU A 29 -11.36 11.97 9.49
C GLU A 29 -10.41 12.01 10.69
N GLU A 30 -9.92 10.83 11.11
CA GLU A 30 -9.02 10.68 12.25
C GLU A 30 -7.78 9.83 11.89
N PRO A 31 -6.61 10.13 12.51
CA PRO A 31 -5.43 9.29 12.37
C PRO A 31 -5.68 7.89 12.94
N ILE A 32 -5.40 6.87 12.14
CA ILE A 32 -5.50 5.48 12.59
C ILE A 32 -4.52 5.22 13.74
N ARG A 33 -5.07 4.87 14.92
CA ARG A 33 -4.28 4.36 16.05
C ARG A 33 -4.00 2.88 15.84
N TRP A 34 -2.98 2.55 15.06
CA TRP A 34 -2.62 1.17 14.73
C TRP A 34 -2.41 0.28 15.98
N ARG A 35 -1.91 0.86 17.08
CA ARG A 35 -1.75 0.17 18.36
C ARG A 35 -3.07 -0.39 18.90
N SER A 36 -4.21 0.25 18.61
CA SER A 36 -5.53 -0.22 19.01
C SER A 36 -5.99 -1.46 18.25
N LYS A 37 -5.35 -1.79 17.11
CA LYS A 37 -5.64 -2.99 16.32
C LYS A 37 -4.81 -4.21 16.78
N LEU A 38 -3.89 -4.03 17.72
CA LEU A 38 -3.00 -5.07 18.23
C LEU A 38 -3.30 -5.26 19.71
N GLY A 39 -3.79 -6.44 20.07
CA GLY A 39 -4.32 -6.75 21.40
C GLY A 39 -3.25 -6.91 22.47
N ASP A 40 -2.02 -7.27 22.12
CA ASP A 40 -0.94 -7.48 23.08
C ASP A 40 0.45 -7.05 22.55
N ARG A 41 1.43 -6.96 23.47
CA ARG A 41 2.81 -6.58 23.15
C ARG A 41 3.48 -7.54 22.16
N GLN A 42 3.14 -8.83 22.22
CA GLN A 42 3.71 -9.84 21.33
C GLN A 42 3.25 -9.62 19.89
N GLN A 43 1.98 -9.25 19.69
CA GLN A 43 1.42 -8.86 18.40
C GLN A 43 2.07 -7.57 17.87
N MET A 44 2.33 -6.59 18.75
CA MET A 44 3.07 -5.37 18.39
C MET A 44 4.49 -5.68 17.89
N LEU A 45 5.21 -6.55 18.61
CA LEU A 45 6.55 -6.97 18.20
C LEU A 45 6.54 -7.73 16.87
N ARG A 46 5.59 -8.66 16.67
CA ARG A 46 5.45 -9.38 15.40
C ARG A 46 5.13 -8.45 14.23
N TYR A 47 4.26 -7.47 14.45
CA TYR A 47 3.92 -6.45 13.44
C TYR A 47 5.17 -5.66 13.02
N LEU A 48 5.95 -5.18 13.99
CA LEU A 48 7.19 -4.46 13.73
C LEU A 48 8.23 -5.34 13.04
N GLN A 49 8.46 -6.56 13.53
CA GLN A 49 9.41 -7.50 12.92
C GLN A 49 9.05 -7.85 11.47
N SER A 50 7.75 -7.94 11.17
CA SER A 50 7.27 -8.23 9.82
C SER A 50 7.37 -7.02 8.89
N GLY A 51 7.11 -5.80 9.40
CA GLY A 51 7.24 -4.55 8.66
C GLY A 51 8.70 -4.14 8.42
N GLU A 52 9.55 -4.34 9.42
CA GLU A 52 10.99 -4.08 9.39
C GLU A 52 11.76 -5.32 8.94
N ARG A 53 11.23 -6.04 7.95
CA ARG A 53 11.78 -7.30 7.45
C ARG A 53 13.26 -7.17 7.04
N TYR A 54 13.69 -6.00 6.59
CA TYR A 54 15.09 -5.70 6.27
C TYR A 54 16.04 -5.91 7.48
N TRP A 55 15.59 -5.57 8.68
CA TRP A 55 16.38 -5.65 9.91
C TRP A 55 16.23 -7.00 10.62
N PHE A 56 15.08 -7.66 10.49
CA PHE A 56 14.76 -8.87 11.26
C PHE A 56 14.77 -10.17 10.46
N SER A 57 14.81 -10.12 9.12
CA SER A 57 14.80 -11.33 8.29
C SER A 57 16.20 -11.79 7.95
N ASN A 58 16.57 -12.99 8.40
CA ASN A 58 17.82 -13.64 8.00
C ASN A 58 17.78 -14.19 6.56
N ASP A 59 16.59 -14.37 5.99
CA ASP A 59 16.42 -14.98 4.66
C ASP A 59 16.32 -13.99 3.50
N TRP A 60 16.17 -12.68 3.80
CA TRP A 60 15.82 -11.69 2.78
C TRP A 60 16.94 -10.67 2.57
N TYR A 61 17.98 -11.11 1.89
CA TYR A 61 19.00 -10.25 1.31
C TYR A 61 18.36 -9.55 0.10
N GLY A 62 17.75 -8.37 0.28
CA GLY A 62 17.13 -7.63 -0.82
C GLY A 62 18.14 -7.43 -1.96
N SER A 63 17.91 -8.05 -3.13
CA SER A 63 18.79 -8.18 -4.32
C SER A 63 20.29 -8.49 -4.12
N GLU A 64 20.82 -8.41 -2.90
CA GLU A 64 22.22 -8.41 -2.52
C GLU A 64 22.54 -9.66 -1.71
N ARG A 65 22.00 -10.81 -2.11
CA ARG A 65 22.50 -12.08 -1.60
C ARG A 65 23.91 -12.27 -2.15
N ARG A 66 24.91 -11.69 -1.47
CA ARG A 66 26.32 -11.86 -1.81
C ARG A 66 26.64 -13.35 -1.76
N LYS A 67 27.19 -13.87 -2.86
CA LYS A 67 27.56 -15.29 -3.00
C LYS A 67 28.78 -15.67 -2.17
N THR A 68 29.51 -14.70 -1.62
CA THR A 68 30.69 -14.91 -0.77
C THR A 68 30.59 -14.04 0.48
N PRO A 69 30.65 -14.63 1.69
CA PRO A 69 30.80 -13.88 2.94
C PRO A 69 32.22 -13.30 3.03
N ALA A 70 32.34 -12.14 3.68
CA ALA A 70 33.62 -11.47 3.93
C ALA A 70 34.35 -12.10 5.13
#